data_AF-A0AAE4L5M8-F1
#
_entry.id   AF-A0AAE4L5M8-F1
#
_cell.length_a   1.000
_cell.length_b   1.000
_cell.length_c   1.000
_cell.angle_alpha   90.00
_cell.angle_beta   90.00
_cell.angle_gamma   90.00
#
_symmetry.space_group_name_H-M   'P 1'
#
loop_
_entity.id
_entity.type
_entity.pdbx_description
1 polymer ?
#
loop_
_entity_poly.entity_id
_entity_poly.type
_entity_poly.pdbx_seq_one_letter_code
_entity_poly.pdbx_strand_id
1 'polypeptide(L)'
;MTKAKKLIEVALPIKEISAESVRDKSIRHGHISTLHLWWARRPLPVCRAVIFASLVPDPLDANCPKAFCDAVQDMLANNLLYAPYPDIPYTAIYDPMPDTLRNRLLMFIGKFSHQCQLNMLAGKSTPSKDQIQEGCLIKWESKNDPVVLRLARLLIWVAYNAERHPEASYKELATEFDLAFNAIKEAENNLYNTPNRHLASADVEVKETALQAAIESFQNRMPSVFDPFAGGGAIPLEAARLGCCSYGNDINPVAHIIEKGSVEFPQKYGKPITYTHEEFMALYGKEGVKLYTEKFGVMPTGNVEIPNRLSFDVEFYAKKLLATTEAEVGHLYPADEKGNKPVAYYWARTATCSNPSCRAEVPLLKQFYLANTKSKKVYLNPIINGTDIQFEIKHGKYDEKNLPGWNNRCVLTCPCCGSVTTTEQLKEQFKAKKTRERLLAVITESPIGKDYRL
;
A
#
# COMPACT_ATOMS: atom_id res chain seq x y z
N MET A 1 14.18 -4.69 41.26
CA MET A 1 15.30 -4.85 40.29
C MET A 1 15.14 -3.81 39.21
N THR A 2 16.22 -3.15 38.82
CA THR A 2 16.24 -2.21 37.68
C THR A 2 16.11 -2.99 36.38
N LYS A 3 15.10 -2.65 35.59
CA LYS A 3 14.88 -3.27 34.27
C LYS A 3 15.93 -2.75 33.28
N ALA A 4 16.42 -3.63 32.40
CA ALA A 4 17.31 -3.22 31.31
C ALA A 4 16.63 -2.15 30.44
N LYS A 5 17.39 -1.13 30.04
CA LYS A 5 16.91 -0.16 29.05
C LYS A 5 16.53 -0.86 27.76
N LYS A 6 15.44 -0.44 27.14
CA LYS A 6 15.06 -0.85 25.79
C LYS A 6 15.98 -0.20 24.77
N LEU A 7 16.21 -0.88 23.65
CA LEU A 7 17.11 -0.37 22.61
C LEU A 7 16.71 1.03 22.15
N ILE A 8 15.41 1.28 21.99
CA ILE A 8 14.87 2.58 21.56
C ILE A 8 15.22 3.74 22.51
N GLU A 9 15.47 3.46 23.79
CA GLU A 9 15.84 4.48 24.79
C GLU A 9 17.32 4.91 24.66
N VAL A 10 18.12 4.14 23.91
CA VAL A 10 19.57 4.30 23.82
C VAL A 10 20.04 4.60 22.40
N ALA A 11 19.54 3.87 21.41
CA ALA A 11 20.00 4.00 20.03
C ALA A 11 18.96 3.52 19.00
N LEU A 12 18.94 4.17 17.84
CA LEU A 12 18.10 3.78 16.69
C LEU A 12 18.78 4.25 15.38
N PRO A 13 18.78 3.47 14.29
CA PRO A 13 19.39 3.88 13.01
C PRO A 13 18.49 4.85 12.25
N ILE A 14 18.35 6.08 12.75
CA ILE A 14 17.37 7.07 12.28
C ILE A 14 17.58 7.43 10.80
N LYS A 15 18.84 7.50 10.33
CA LYS A 15 19.14 7.87 8.94
C LYS A 15 18.68 6.80 7.96
N GLU A 16 18.93 5.54 8.28
CA GLU A 16 18.51 4.37 7.50
C GLU A 16 16.98 4.23 7.51
N ILE A 17 16.36 4.40 8.68
CA ILE A 17 14.89 4.41 8.81
C ILE A 17 14.28 5.53 7.96
N SER A 18 14.86 6.73 7.99
CA SER A 18 14.38 7.88 7.22
C SER A 18 14.50 7.63 5.71
N ALA A 19 15.62 7.06 5.26
CA ALA A 19 15.83 6.70 3.86
C ALA A 19 14.77 5.72 3.35
N GLU A 20 14.51 4.64 4.09
CA GLU A 20 13.48 3.66 3.69
C GLU A 20 12.05 4.23 3.79
N SER A 21 11.81 5.14 4.72
CA SER A 21 10.52 5.84 4.84
C SER A 21 10.24 6.77 3.67
N VAL A 22 11.27 7.39 3.09
CA VAL A 22 11.13 8.17 1.84
C VAL A 22 10.77 7.23 0.70
N ARG A 23 11.42 6.06 0.61
CA ARG A 23 11.10 5.03 -0.37
C ARG A 23 9.66 4.56 -0.25
N ASP A 24 9.19 4.26 0.96
CA ASP A 24 7.83 3.79 1.26
C ASP A 24 6.73 4.67 0.65
N LYS A 25 6.93 6.00 0.61
CA LYS A 25 6.00 6.97 -0.02
C LYS A 25 5.86 6.79 -1.53
N SER A 26 6.85 6.21 -2.20
CA SER A 26 6.88 5.99 -3.66
C SER A 26 6.34 4.63 -4.08
N ILE A 27 6.07 3.73 -3.14
CA ILE A 27 5.58 2.38 -3.43
C ILE A 27 4.11 2.46 -3.88
N ARG A 28 3.82 1.79 -5.01
CA ARG A 28 2.50 1.80 -5.67
C ARG A 28 1.89 0.41 -5.85
N HIS A 29 2.60 -0.64 -5.45
CA HIS A 29 2.14 -2.01 -5.56
C HIS A 29 2.37 -2.76 -4.24
N GLY A 30 1.37 -3.54 -3.80
CA GLY A 30 1.45 -4.35 -2.59
C GLY A 30 1.59 -3.58 -1.27
N HIS A 31 1.29 -2.28 -1.25
CA HIS A 31 1.38 -1.43 -0.06
C HIS A 31 -0.02 -1.05 0.46
N ILE A 32 -0.25 -1.09 1.78
CA ILE A 32 -1.59 -0.87 2.37
C ILE A 32 -2.25 0.46 1.95
N SER A 33 -1.45 1.50 1.70
CA SER A 33 -1.96 2.80 1.23
C SER A 33 -2.57 2.78 -0.16
N THR A 34 -2.33 1.72 -0.94
CA THR A 34 -2.97 1.56 -2.27
C THR A 34 -4.37 0.98 -2.14
N LEU A 35 -4.72 0.42 -0.99
CA LEU A 35 -6.10 0.06 -0.64
C LEU A 35 -6.90 1.33 -0.29
N HIS A 36 -6.36 2.17 0.58
CA HIS A 36 -6.94 3.46 0.94
C HIS A 36 -5.86 4.44 1.41
N LEU A 37 -5.99 5.71 1.02
CA LEU A 37 -5.07 6.76 1.45
C LEU A 37 -5.55 7.41 2.76
N TRP A 38 -4.98 6.99 3.88
CA TRP A 38 -5.23 7.63 5.19
C TRP A 38 -4.40 8.91 5.35
N TRP A 39 -5.01 10.00 5.84
CA TRP A 39 -4.37 11.32 5.95
C TRP A 39 -3.20 11.37 6.93
N ALA A 40 -3.18 10.48 7.93
CA ALA A 40 -2.12 10.36 8.93
C ALA A 40 -1.33 9.05 8.77
N ARG A 41 -0.87 8.76 7.55
CA ARG A 41 -0.12 7.52 7.25
C ARG A 41 1.23 7.51 7.97
N ARG A 42 1.48 6.45 8.74
CA ARG A 42 2.80 6.10 9.29
C ARG A 42 3.53 5.13 8.35
N PRO A 43 4.77 5.40 7.93
CA PRO A 43 5.52 4.48 7.09
C PRO A 43 5.77 3.14 7.79
N LEU A 44 5.53 2.04 7.08
CA LEU A 44 5.69 0.69 7.62
C LEU A 44 7.13 0.39 8.11
N PRO A 45 8.21 0.82 7.43
CA PRO A 45 9.57 0.64 7.91
C PRO A 45 9.81 1.25 9.31
N VAL A 46 9.26 2.44 9.57
CA VAL A 46 9.37 3.11 10.88
C VAL A 46 8.63 2.33 11.95
N CYS A 47 7.37 1.95 11.67
CA CYS A 47 6.57 1.19 12.62
C CYS A 47 7.28 -0.10 13.02
N ARG A 48 7.82 -0.85 12.04
CA ARG A 48 8.57 -2.09 12.31
C ARG A 48 9.82 -1.84 13.17
N ALA A 49 10.61 -0.82 12.84
CA ALA A 49 11.82 -0.47 13.59
C ALA A 49 11.51 -0.09 15.04
N VAL A 50 10.53 0.80 15.23
CA VAL A 50 10.13 1.32 16.54
C VAL A 50 9.55 0.21 17.41
N ILE A 51 8.67 -0.63 16.85
CA ILE A 51 8.11 -1.77 17.59
C ILE A 51 9.24 -2.71 18.01
N PHE A 52 10.09 -3.14 17.08
CA PHE A 52 11.20 -4.04 17.40
C PHE A 52 12.12 -3.47 18.48
N ALA A 53 12.59 -2.22 18.32
CA ALA A 53 13.49 -1.56 19.27
C ALA A 53 12.85 -1.27 20.64
N SER A 54 11.52 -1.19 20.71
CA SER A 54 10.80 -1.04 21.99
C SER A 54 10.65 -2.36 22.75
N LEU A 55 10.74 -3.50 22.04
CA LEU A 55 10.52 -4.82 22.63
C LEU A 55 11.82 -5.46 23.12
N VAL A 56 12.94 -5.20 22.45
CA VAL A 56 14.25 -5.76 22.81
C VAL A 56 15.04 -4.85 23.76
N PRO A 57 15.80 -5.41 24.73
CA PRO A 57 16.70 -4.62 25.57
C PRO A 57 17.93 -4.16 24.77
N ASP A 58 18.62 -3.14 25.27
CA ASP A 58 19.95 -2.77 24.81
C ASP A 58 20.98 -3.81 25.30
N PRO A 59 21.71 -4.51 24.42
CA PRO A 59 22.63 -5.60 24.81
C PRO A 59 23.88 -5.13 25.55
N LEU A 60 24.08 -3.82 25.72
CA LEU A 60 25.18 -3.25 26.52
C LEU A 60 24.71 -2.68 27.86
N ASP A 61 23.40 -2.73 28.16
CA ASP A 61 22.91 -2.37 29.49
C ASP A 61 23.35 -3.43 30.52
N ALA A 62 23.79 -2.97 31.69
CA ALA A 62 24.28 -3.86 32.74
C ALA A 62 23.21 -4.85 33.26
N ASN A 63 21.92 -4.54 33.09
CA ASN A 63 20.80 -5.40 33.48
C ASN A 63 20.27 -6.25 32.31
N CYS A 64 20.89 -6.20 31.13
CA CYS A 64 20.43 -6.98 29.98
C CYS A 64 20.56 -8.49 30.25
N PRO A 65 19.50 -9.30 30.02
CA PRO A 65 19.57 -10.73 30.21
C PRO A 65 20.70 -11.37 29.40
N LYS A 66 21.47 -12.26 30.03
CA LYS A 66 22.61 -12.94 29.40
C LYS A 66 22.18 -13.73 28.16
N ALA A 67 21.05 -14.44 28.23
CA ALA A 67 20.48 -15.16 27.09
C ALA A 67 20.20 -14.24 25.87
N PHE A 68 19.77 -12.99 26.09
CA PHE A 68 19.58 -12.07 24.97
C PHE A 68 20.92 -11.63 24.35
N CYS A 69 21.93 -11.35 25.18
CA CYS A 69 23.27 -11.03 24.69
C CYS A 69 23.84 -12.18 23.86
N ASP A 70 23.66 -13.42 24.33
CA ASP A 70 24.11 -14.63 23.64
C ASP A 70 23.36 -14.84 22.32
N ALA A 71 22.05 -14.54 22.27
CA ALA A 71 21.28 -14.57 21.03
C ALA A 71 21.81 -13.56 20.00
N VAL A 72 22.06 -12.31 20.41
CA VAL A 72 22.63 -11.28 19.51
C VAL A 72 24.02 -11.69 19.02
N GLN A 73 24.86 -12.25 19.92
CA GLN A 73 26.18 -12.75 19.58
C GLN A 73 26.12 -13.88 18.55
N ASP A 74 25.31 -14.89 18.78
CA ASP A 74 25.18 -16.07 17.91
C ASP A 74 24.59 -15.71 16.54
N MET A 75 23.53 -14.89 16.53
CA MET A 75 22.75 -14.61 15.32
C MET A 75 23.38 -13.51 14.46
N LEU A 76 24.03 -12.50 15.06
CA LEU A 76 24.43 -11.27 14.35
C LEU A 76 25.93 -10.99 14.33
N ALA A 77 26.70 -11.38 15.37
CA ALA A 77 28.09 -10.95 15.48
C ALA A 77 29.03 -11.56 14.42
N ASN A 78 28.83 -12.84 14.07
CA ASN A 78 29.62 -13.50 13.02
C ASN A 78 29.11 -13.24 11.61
N ASN A 79 27.95 -12.57 11.47
CA ASN A 79 27.37 -12.28 10.17
C ASN A 79 27.92 -10.96 9.63
N LEU A 80 28.74 -11.03 8.57
CA LEU A 80 29.34 -9.86 7.92
C LEU A 80 28.29 -8.87 7.39
N LEU A 81 27.06 -9.33 7.11
CA LEU A 81 25.96 -8.45 6.71
C LEU A 81 25.73 -7.35 7.74
N TYR A 82 25.75 -7.72 9.02
CA TYR A 82 25.46 -6.84 10.14
C TYR A 82 26.72 -6.23 10.77
N ALA A 83 27.89 -6.41 10.15
CA ALA A 83 29.10 -5.72 10.60
C ALA A 83 28.87 -4.19 10.59
N PRO A 84 29.30 -3.46 11.63
CA PRO A 84 29.17 -2.00 11.64
C PRO A 84 29.96 -1.34 10.52
N TYR A 85 29.69 -0.05 10.31
CA TYR A 85 30.40 0.70 9.27
C TYR A 85 31.89 0.83 9.62
N PRO A 86 32.80 0.46 8.70
CA PRO A 86 34.23 0.74 8.89
C PRO A 86 34.53 2.24 8.85
N ASP A 87 33.65 3.00 8.19
CA ASP A 87 33.58 4.46 8.16
C ASP A 87 32.12 4.85 7.99
N ILE A 88 31.58 5.65 8.90
CA ILE A 88 30.17 6.07 8.84
C ILE A 88 29.96 6.91 7.58
N PRO A 89 29.07 6.49 6.65
CA PRO A 89 29.06 7.02 5.28
C PRO A 89 28.53 8.45 5.16
N TYR A 90 28.06 9.05 6.25
CA TYR A 90 27.38 10.34 6.28
C TYR A 90 28.04 11.36 7.22
N THR A 91 29.24 11.07 7.70
CA THR A 91 30.10 12.00 8.44
C THR A 91 31.15 12.58 7.49
N ALA A 92 31.59 13.81 7.74
CA ALA A 92 32.60 14.47 6.91
C ALA A 92 34.03 14.04 7.27
N ILE A 93 34.20 13.42 8.44
CA ILE A 93 35.46 12.87 8.94
C ILE A 93 35.34 11.35 9.00
N TYR A 94 36.49 10.68 8.89
CA TYR A 94 36.58 9.25 9.13
C TYR A 94 36.09 8.94 10.55
N ASP A 95 34.99 8.20 10.65
CA ASP A 95 34.29 7.92 11.91
C ASP A 95 33.94 6.42 11.96
N PRO A 96 34.84 5.55 12.46
CA PRO A 96 34.61 4.13 12.50
C PRO A 96 33.58 3.77 13.57
N MET A 97 32.60 2.94 13.22
CA MET A 97 31.60 2.48 14.18
C MET A 97 32.15 1.26 14.95
N PRO A 98 32.20 1.28 16.30
CA PRO A 98 32.79 0.19 17.07
C PRO A 98 31.98 -1.10 16.93
N ASP A 99 32.66 -2.24 16.89
CA ASP A 99 32.03 -3.54 16.75
C ASP A 99 31.46 -4.06 18.08
N THR A 100 30.24 -3.64 18.39
CA THR A 100 29.52 -3.99 19.62
C THR A 100 28.22 -4.70 19.29
N LEU A 101 27.70 -5.48 20.24
CA LEU A 101 26.38 -6.14 20.10
C LEU A 101 25.26 -5.13 19.79
N ARG A 102 25.30 -3.94 20.39
CA ARG A 102 24.37 -2.85 20.09
C ARG A 102 24.45 -2.45 18.62
N ASN A 103 25.65 -2.19 18.10
CA ASN A 103 25.81 -1.76 16.71
C ASN A 103 25.47 -2.87 15.71
N ARG A 104 25.77 -4.14 16.01
CA ARG A 104 25.29 -5.30 15.23
C ARG A 104 23.76 -5.33 15.14
N LEU A 105 23.08 -5.07 16.26
CA LEU A 105 21.63 -5.01 16.33
C LEU A 105 21.06 -3.81 15.54
N LEU A 106 21.72 -2.65 15.57
CA LEU A 106 21.36 -1.50 14.74
C LEU A 106 21.51 -1.80 13.24
N MET A 107 22.58 -2.49 12.82
CA MET A 107 22.78 -2.90 11.44
C MET A 107 21.76 -3.94 10.97
N PHE A 108 21.27 -4.80 11.88
CA PHE A 108 20.14 -5.67 11.59
C PHE A 108 18.85 -4.87 11.34
N ILE A 109 18.58 -3.84 12.15
CA ILE A 109 17.42 -2.96 11.93
C ILE A 109 17.52 -2.29 10.56
N GLY A 110 18.63 -1.58 10.30
CA GLY A 110 18.86 -0.87 9.05
C GLY A 110 20.33 -0.55 8.84
N LYS A 111 20.82 -0.87 7.65
CA LYS A 111 22.18 -0.56 7.17
C LYS A 111 22.11 -0.05 5.74
N PHE A 112 22.83 1.01 5.42
CA PHE A 112 23.03 1.47 4.05
C PHE A 112 23.77 0.41 3.25
N SER A 113 23.32 0.15 2.03
CA SER A 113 23.98 -0.77 1.12
C SER A 113 25.41 -0.31 0.82
N HIS A 114 26.29 -1.24 0.46
CA HIS A 114 27.67 -0.90 0.11
C HIS A 114 27.75 0.17 -0.99
N GLN A 115 26.93 0.04 -2.03
CA GLN A 115 26.85 1.04 -3.10
C GLN A 115 26.37 2.40 -2.58
N CYS A 116 25.43 2.41 -1.63
CA CYS A 116 24.97 3.63 -1.02
C CYS A 116 26.06 4.33 -0.21
N GLN A 117 26.86 3.57 0.54
CA GLN A 117 28.01 4.09 1.28
C GLN A 117 29.04 4.73 0.33
N LEU A 118 29.43 4.03 -0.74
CA LEU A 118 30.35 4.56 -1.75
C LEU A 118 29.83 5.84 -2.41
N ASN A 119 28.54 5.88 -2.75
CA ASN A 119 27.92 7.06 -3.35
C ASN A 119 27.90 8.24 -2.38
N MET A 120 27.55 8.03 -1.11
CA MET A 120 27.55 9.10 -0.10
C MET A 120 28.94 9.71 0.09
N LEU A 121 29.99 8.88 0.20
CA LEU A 121 31.39 9.33 0.28
C LEU A 121 31.83 10.10 -0.97
N ALA A 122 31.29 9.73 -2.15
CA ALA A 122 31.54 10.43 -3.41
C ALA A 122 30.62 11.64 -3.66
N GLY A 123 29.75 12.02 -2.71
CA GLY A 123 28.79 13.12 -2.88
C GLY A 123 27.67 12.83 -3.91
N LYS A 124 27.41 11.56 -4.22
CA LYS A 124 26.41 11.08 -5.19
C LYS A 124 25.15 10.56 -4.49
N SER A 125 24.01 10.69 -5.15
CA SER A 125 22.74 10.11 -4.69
C SER A 125 22.57 8.67 -5.15
N THR A 126 22.07 7.81 -4.27
CA THR A 126 21.62 6.45 -4.60
C THR A 126 20.10 6.41 -4.76
N PRO A 127 19.55 5.71 -5.76
CA PRO A 127 18.10 5.52 -5.87
C PRO A 127 17.51 4.96 -4.58
N SER A 128 16.36 5.47 -4.15
CA SER A 128 15.77 5.13 -2.85
C SER A 128 15.58 3.62 -2.62
N LYS A 129 15.34 2.84 -3.68
CA LYS A 129 15.22 1.38 -3.60
C LYS A 129 16.52 0.64 -3.28
N ASP A 130 17.66 1.25 -3.58
CA ASP A 130 18.98 0.62 -3.47
C ASP A 130 19.76 1.17 -2.25
N GLN A 131 19.15 2.07 -1.47
CA GLN A 131 19.80 2.71 -0.32
C GLN A 131 20.01 1.76 0.84
N ILE A 132 19.01 0.94 1.17
CA ILE A 132 19.09 0.00 2.30
C ILE A 132 19.56 -1.38 1.83
N GLN A 133 20.42 -1.99 2.63
CA GLN A 133 20.98 -3.31 2.43
C GLN A 133 19.89 -4.40 2.48
N GLU A 134 19.98 -5.40 1.59
CA GLU A 134 19.11 -6.60 1.66
C GLU A 134 19.33 -7.36 2.97
N GLY A 135 18.26 -7.91 3.55
CA GLY A 135 18.30 -8.62 4.83
C GLY A 135 18.16 -7.74 6.07
N CYS A 136 18.11 -6.40 5.92
CA CYS A 136 17.77 -5.51 7.03
C CYS A 136 16.27 -5.52 7.32
N LEU A 137 15.91 -5.46 8.61
CA LEU A 137 14.53 -5.54 9.08
C LEU A 137 13.60 -4.51 8.42
N ILE A 138 14.05 -3.26 8.28
CA ILE A 138 13.21 -2.16 7.80
C ILE A 138 12.96 -2.19 6.29
N LYS A 139 13.77 -2.92 5.52
CA LYS A 139 13.71 -2.87 4.06
C LYS A 139 12.35 -3.36 3.56
N TRP A 140 11.81 -2.72 2.53
CA TRP A 140 10.51 -3.07 1.96
C TRP A 140 10.43 -4.53 1.50
N GLU A 141 11.50 -5.05 0.91
CA GLU A 141 11.62 -6.44 0.47
C GLU A 141 11.47 -7.40 1.65
N SER A 142 11.99 -7.03 2.83
CA SER A 142 12.00 -7.86 4.02
C SER A 142 10.65 -7.97 4.75
N LYS A 143 9.61 -7.23 4.32
CA LYS A 143 8.29 -7.22 4.97
C LYS A 143 7.62 -8.60 5.11
N ASN A 144 7.99 -9.55 4.25
CA ASN A 144 7.50 -10.93 4.25
C ASN A 144 8.66 -11.94 4.14
N ASP A 145 9.91 -11.51 4.34
CA ASP A 145 11.08 -12.39 4.24
C ASP A 145 11.10 -13.33 5.45
N PRO A 146 11.02 -14.66 5.25
CA PRO A 146 10.93 -15.62 6.36
C PRO A 146 12.19 -15.66 7.21
N VAL A 147 13.37 -15.39 6.63
CA VAL A 147 14.65 -15.39 7.36
C VAL A 147 14.73 -14.16 8.25
N VAL A 148 14.50 -12.97 7.69
CA VAL A 148 14.58 -11.71 8.45
C VAL A 148 13.51 -11.67 9.54
N LEU A 149 12.27 -12.06 9.23
CA LEU A 149 11.20 -12.09 10.22
C LEU A 149 11.42 -13.16 11.30
N ARG A 150 11.99 -14.33 10.96
CA ARG A 150 12.37 -15.34 11.98
C ARG A 150 13.42 -14.78 12.94
N LEU A 151 14.46 -14.12 12.42
CA LEU A 151 15.49 -13.49 13.27
C LEU A 151 14.86 -12.47 14.23
N ALA A 152 14.00 -11.58 13.72
CA ALA A 152 13.35 -10.57 14.54
C ALA A 152 12.43 -11.19 15.61
N ARG A 153 11.61 -12.18 15.23
CA ARG A 153 10.71 -12.90 16.15
C ARG A 153 11.48 -13.64 17.24
N LEU A 154 12.56 -14.33 16.89
CA LEU A 154 13.38 -15.06 17.87
C LEU A 154 14.07 -14.10 18.84
N LEU A 155 14.61 -12.97 18.37
CA LEU A 155 15.19 -11.95 19.26
C LEU A 155 14.15 -11.37 20.23
N ILE A 156 12.93 -11.08 19.75
CA ILE A 156 11.82 -10.63 20.60
C ILE A 156 11.44 -11.73 21.62
N TRP A 157 11.33 -12.98 21.16
CA TRP A 157 11.00 -14.13 22.01
C TRP A 157 12.02 -14.29 23.14
N VAL A 158 13.32 -14.33 22.80
CA VAL A 158 14.39 -14.47 23.80
C VAL A 158 14.37 -13.28 24.76
N ALA A 159 14.22 -12.05 24.27
CA ALA A 159 14.11 -10.86 25.12
C ALA A 159 12.95 -10.95 26.12
N TYR A 160 11.76 -11.35 25.65
CA TYR A 160 10.55 -11.41 26.47
C TYR A 160 10.58 -12.52 27.53
N ASN A 161 11.11 -13.69 27.15
CA ASN A 161 11.15 -14.86 28.01
C ASN A 161 12.33 -14.84 28.98
N ALA A 162 13.51 -14.34 28.57
CA ALA A 162 14.65 -14.21 29.47
C ALA A 162 14.44 -13.17 30.59
N GLU A 163 13.59 -12.16 30.36
CA GLU A 163 13.16 -11.22 31.42
C GLU A 163 12.31 -11.92 32.50
N ARG A 164 11.56 -12.97 32.13
CA ARG A 164 10.67 -13.74 33.03
C ARG A 164 11.33 -14.95 33.65
N HIS A 165 12.29 -15.53 32.94
CA HIS A 165 13.03 -16.72 33.34
C HIS A 165 14.54 -16.43 33.22
N PRO A 166 15.14 -15.70 34.19
CA PRO A 166 16.54 -15.26 34.10
C PRO A 166 17.56 -16.40 33.99
N GLU A 167 17.21 -17.59 34.50
CA GLU A 167 18.06 -18.78 34.47
C GLU A 167 18.03 -19.52 33.12
N ALA A 168 17.06 -19.20 32.24
CA ALA A 168 16.93 -19.87 30.95
C ALA A 168 18.05 -19.45 30.01
N SER A 169 18.69 -20.43 29.36
CA SER A 169 19.73 -20.18 28.36
C SER A 169 19.13 -19.80 27.01
N TYR A 170 19.91 -19.12 26.17
CA TYR A 170 19.51 -18.85 24.78
C TYR A 170 19.15 -20.11 24.01
N LYS A 171 19.91 -21.20 24.17
CA LYS A 171 19.70 -22.46 23.43
C LYS A 171 18.36 -23.12 23.79
N GLU A 172 17.97 -23.08 25.05
CA GLU A 172 16.66 -23.58 25.51
C GLU A 172 15.54 -22.73 24.90
N LEU A 173 15.64 -21.41 25.04
CA LEU A 173 14.64 -20.48 24.51
C LEU A 173 14.49 -20.55 22.98
N ALA A 174 15.60 -20.78 22.25
CA ALA A 174 15.59 -20.96 20.81
C ALA A 174 14.93 -22.28 20.39
N THR A 175 15.21 -23.37 21.09
CA THR A 175 14.53 -24.67 20.88
C THR A 175 13.03 -24.53 21.12
N GLU A 176 12.63 -23.87 22.20
CA GLU A 176 11.24 -23.64 22.53
C GLU A 176 10.53 -22.76 21.50
N PHE A 177 11.20 -21.73 20.98
CA PHE A 177 10.69 -20.91 19.88
C PHE A 177 10.43 -21.76 18.63
N ASP A 178 11.38 -22.61 18.23
CA ASP A 178 11.24 -23.44 17.04
C ASP A 178 10.12 -24.47 17.21
N LEU A 179 9.99 -25.09 18.38
CA LEU A 179 8.87 -25.98 18.69
C LEU A 179 7.51 -25.27 18.56
N ALA A 180 7.37 -24.10 19.19
CA ALA A 180 6.11 -23.35 19.15
C ALA A 180 5.80 -22.82 17.74
N PHE A 181 6.81 -22.34 17.00
CA PHE A 181 6.62 -21.84 15.64
C PHE A 181 6.27 -22.97 14.66
N ASN A 182 6.92 -24.13 14.78
CA ASN A 182 6.65 -25.29 13.93
C ASN A 182 5.27 -25.89 14.22
N ALA A 183 4.80 -25.87 15.47
CA ALA A 183 3.43 -26.29 15.81
C ALA A 183 2.37 -25.47 15.06
N ILE A 184 2.58 -24.15 14.93
CA ILE A 184 1.69 -23.30 14.09
C ILE A 184 1.76 -23.74 12.63
N LYS A 185 2.96 -23.97 12.09
CA LYS A 185 3.12 -24.36 10.68
C LYS A 185 2.46 -25.69 10.36
N GLU A 186 2.59 -26.66 11.27
CA GLU A 186 1.94 -27.96 11.16
C GLU A 186 0.41 -27.81 11.22
N ALA A 187 -0.11 -27.05 12.18
CA ALA A 187 -1.55 -26.82 12.29
C ALA A 187 -2.12 -26.04 11.08
N GLU A 188 -1.39 -25.03 10.57
CA GLU A 188 -1.74 -24.31 9.33
C GLU A 188 -1.80 -25.30 8.16
N ASN A 189 -0.79 -26.15 7.98
CA ASN A 189 -0.77 -27.14 6.91
C ASN A 189 -1.93 -28.14 7.02
N ASN A 190 -2.23 -28.62 8.22
CA ASN A 190 -3.32 -29.57 8.46
C ASN A 190 -4.69 -28.95 8.14
N LEU A 191 -4.93 -27.72 8.58
CA LEU A 191 -6.18 -27.02 8.32
C LEU A 191 -6.30 -26.57 6.86
N TYR A 192 -5.28 -25.91 6.31
CA TYR A 192 -5.39 -25.26 4.99
C TYR A 192 -5.40 -26.25 3.83
N ASN A 193 -4.88 -27.46 4.01
CA ASN A 193 -4.99 -28.55 3.03
C ASN A 193 -6.31 -29.32 3.12
N THR A 194 -7.19 -29.01 4.08
CA THR A 194 -8.50 -29.64 4.20
C THR A 194 -9.46 -29.06 3.13
N PRO A 195 -9.99 -29.88 2.20
CA PRO A 195 -10.93 -29.42 1.20
C PRO A 195 -12.20 -28.85 1.83
N ASN A 196 -12.74 -27.79 1.22
CA ASN A 196 -13.97 -27.12 1.67
C ASN A 196 -13.94 -26.68 3.14
N ARG A 197 -12.76 -26.34 3.69
CA ARG A 197 -12.59 -25.90 5.09
C ARG A 197 -13.38 -24.66 5.50
N HIS A 198 -14.06 -23.99 4.57
CA HIS A 198 -15.01 -22.90 4.88
C HIS A 198 -16.38 -23.41 5.35
N LEU A 199 -16.66 -24.70 5.19
CA LEU A 199 -17.86 -25.35 5.69
C LEU A 199 -17.58 -25.93 7.08
N ALA A 200 -18.49 -25.68 8.02
CA ALA A 200 -18.39 -26.23 9.37
C ALA A 200 -18.52 -27.77 9.33
N SER A 201 -17.59 -28.46 9.99
CA SER A 201 -17.61 -29.90 10.21
C SER A 201 -16.79 -30.23 11.46
N ALA A 202 -17.04 -31.38 12.08
CA ALA A 202 -16.29 -31.79 13.28
C ALA A 202 -14.76 -31.85 13.03
N ASP A 203 -14.33 -32.28 11.85
CA ASP A 203 -12.90 -32.32 11.48
C ASP A 203 -12.31 -30.90 11.32
N VAL A 204 -13.03 -29.99 10.65
CA VAL A 204 -12.62 -28.59 10.52
C VAL A 204 -12.55 -27.90 11.87
N GLU A 205 -13.56 -28.07 12.72
CA GLU A 205 -13.61 -27.48 14.07
C GLU A 205 -12.43 -27.95 14.95
N VAL A 206 -12.09 -29.23 14.91
CA VAL A 206 -10.91 -29.77 15.61
C VAL A 206 -9.62 -29.14 15.09
N LYS A 207 -9.46 -29.00 13.78
CA LYS A 207 -8.26 -28.41 13.16
C LYS A 207 -8.16 -26.90 13.39
N GLU A 208 -9.28 -26.16 13.36
CA GLU A 208 -9.34 -24.75 13.72
C GLU A 208 -8.96 -24.53 15.18
N THR A 209 -9.50 -25.36 16.08
CA THR A 209 -9.15 -25.32 17.51
C THR A 209 -7.66 -25.62 17.72
N ALA A 210 -7.11 -26.61 17.02
CA ALA A 210 -5.68 -26.95 17.10
C ALA A 210 -4.79 -25.79 16.61
N LEU A 211 -5.15 -25.15 15.50
CA LEU A 211 -4.42 -23.97 15.01
C LEU A 211 -4.50 -22.81 15.99
N GLN A 212 -5.70 -22.53 16.52
CA GLN A 212 -5.89 -21.46 17.50
C GLN A 212 -5.06 -21.71 18.77
N ALA A 213 -5.06 -22.95 19.29
CA ALA A 213 -4.26 -23.33 20.45
C ALA A 213 -2.74 -23.18 20.19
N ALA A 214 -2.26 -23.56 19.00
CA ALA A 214 -0.86 -23.37 18.64
C ALA A 214 -0.47 -21.89 18.55
N ILE A 215 -1.33 -21.05 17.94
CA ILE A 215 -1.14 -19.60 17.86
C ILE A 215 -1.12 -18.99 19.26
N GLU A 216 -2.09 -19.32 20.11
CA GLU A 216 -2.18 -18.82 21.49
C GLU A 216 -0.98 -19.24 22.34
N SER A 217 -0.53 -20.50 22.22
CA SER A 217 0.66 -20.99 22.91
C SER A 217 1.91 -20.17 22.57
N PHE A 218 2.12 -19.88 21.28
CA PHE A 218 3.21 -19.01 20.83
C PHE A 218 3.03 -17.57 21.31
N GLN A 219 1.82 -17.02 21.16
CA GLN A 219 1.49 -15.63 21.48
C GLN A 219 1.58 -15.33 22.98
N ASN A 220 1.22 -16.28 23.85
CA ASN A 220 1.39 -16.16 25.31
C ASN A 220 2.86 -15.96 25.74
N ARG A 221 3.79 -16.32 24.86
CA ARG A 221 5.24 -16.17 25.03
C ARG A 221 5.84 -15.03 24.20
N MET A 222 4.99 -14.19 23.61
CA MET A 222 5.36 -12.98 22.89
C MET A 222 4.77 -11.73 23.56
N PRO A 223 5.36 -10.54 23.36
CA PRO A 223 4.79 -9.29 23.85
C PRO A 223 3.45 -8.96 23.19
N SER A 224 2.60 -8.24 23.94
CA SER A 224 1.40 -7.60 23.40
C SER A 224 1.68 -6.15 23.00
N VAL A 225 1.18 -5.74 21.83
CA VAL A 225 1.27 -4.39 21.30
C VAL A 225 -0.14 -3.88 21.08
N PHE A 226 -0.47 -2.74 21.70
CA PHE A 226 -1.76 -2.08 21.55
C PHE A 226 -1.58 -0.68 20.97
N ASP A 227 -2.28 -0.40 19.87
CA ASP A 227 -2.42 0.94 19.32
C ASP A 227 -3.87 1.43 19.45
N PRO A 228 -4.17 2.33 20.40
CA PRO A 228 -5.52 2.86 20.59
C PRO A 228 -5.96 3.87 19.50
N PHE A 229 -5.06 4.28 18.62
CA PHE A 229 -5.29 5.26 17.54
C PHE A 229 -4.69 4.76 16.23
N ALA A 230 -5.06 3.53 15.85
CA ALA A 230 -4.40 2.76 14.80
C ALA A 230 -4.60 3.32 13.39
N GLY A 231 -5.65 4.10 13.15
CA GLY A 231 -5.94 4.76 11.88
C GLY A 231 -6.00 3.80 10.70
N GLY A 232 -4.90 3.72 9.92
CA GLY A 232 -4.80 2.80 8.79
C GLY A 232 -4.32 1.39 9.15
N GLY A 233 -3.99 1.13 10.42
CA GLY A 233 -3.53 -0.17 10.91
C GLY A 233 -2.03 -0.46 10.74
N ALA A 234 -1.19 0.57 10.57
CA ALA A 234 0.25 0.38 10.30
C ALA A 234 1.02 -0.28 11.46
N ILE A 235 0.79 0.17 12.70
CA ILE A 235 1.41 -0.41 13.91
C ILE A 235 0.91 -1.85 14.15
N PRO A 236 -0.42 -2.11 14.19
CA PRO A 236 -0.87 -3.48 14.41
C PRO A 236 -0.45 -4.45 13.29
N LEU A 237 -0.39 -4.00 12.03
CA LEU A 237 0.14 -4.82 10.93
C LEU A 237 1.60 -5.22 11.16
N GLU A 238 2.47 -4.27 11.52
CA GLU A 238 3.89 -4.55 11.73
C GLU A 238 4.14 -5.35 13.02
N ALA A 239 3.34 -5.14 14.08
CA ALA A 239 3.37 -5.95 15.28
C ALA A 239 3.02 -7.42 14.98
N ALA A 240 1.95 -7.66 14.20
CA ALA A 240 1.58 -8.99 13.75
C ALA A 240 2.67 -9.65 12.88
N ARG A 241 3.33 -8.89 11.98
CA ARG A 241 4.50 -9.38 11.22
C ARG A 241 5.64 -9.83 12.12
N LEU A 242 5.87 -9.11 13.22
CA LEU A 242 6.88 -9.46 14.24
C LEU A 242 6.42 -10.57 15.20
N GLY A 243 5.26 -11.20 14.97
CA GLY A 243 4.76 -12.32 15.78
C GLY A 243 4.19 -11.93 17.14
N CYS A 244 3.99 -10.64 17.39
CA CYS A 244 3.43 -10.13 18.66
C CYS A 244 1.91 -10.31 18.71
N CYS A 245 1.34 -10.33 19.92
CA CYS A 245 -0.11 -10.19 20.09
C CYS A 245 -0.50 -8.74 19.77
N SER A 246 -1.17 -8.54 18.64
CA SER A 246 -1.41 -7.21 18.11
C SER A 246 -2.87 -6.79 18.30
N TYR A 247 -3.07 -5.63 18.92
CA TYR A 247 -4.36 -5.01 19.14
C TYR A 247 -4.38 -3.62 18.51
N GLY A 248 -5.44 -3.31 17.75
CA GLY A 248 -5.67 -2.00 17.15
C GLY A 248 -7.09 -1.53 17.47
N ASN A 249 -7.24 -0.23 17.70
CA ASN A 249 -8.54 0.41 17.81
C ASN A 249 -8.48 1.80 17.15
N ASP A 250 -9.62 2.25 16.63
CA ASP A 250 -9.83 3.61 16.20
C ASP A 250 -11.31 3.97 16.34
N ILE A 251 -11.58 5.20 16.79
CA ILE A 251 -12.94 5.71 16.95
C ILE A 251 -13.60 6.03 15.61
N ASN A 252 -12.80 6.30 14.57
CA ASN A 252 -13.30 6.64 13.26
C ASN A 252 -13.79 5.36 12.54
N PRO A 253 -15.07 5.27 12.15
CA PRO A 253 -15.60 4.08 11.49
C PRO A 253 -14.92 3.79 10.15
N VAL A 254 -14.42 4.81 9.46
CA VAL A 254 -13.65 4.64 8.21
C VAL A 254 -12.29 4.02 8.51
N ALA A 255 -11.58 4.49 9.55
CA ALA A 255 -10.33 3.88 10.02
C ALA A 255 -10.53 2.42 10.38
N HIS A 256 -11.57 2.14 11.18
CA HIS A 256 -11.90 0.78 11.58
C HIS A 256 -12.12 -0.17 10.39
N ILE A 257 -12.86 0.26 9.37
CA ILE A 257 -13.07 -0.54 8.15
C ILE A 257 -11.75 -0.74 7.38
N ILE A 258 -10.90 0.28 7.31
CA ILE A 258 -9.58 0.18 6.68
C ILE A 258 -8.71 -0.83 7.45
N GLU A 259 -8.69 -0.79 8.78
CA GLU A 259 -7.95 -1.73 9.63
C GLU A 259 -8.43 -3.17 9.42
N LYS A 260 -9.75 -3.38 9.34
CA LYS A 260 -10.31 -4.69 8.99
C LYS A 260 -9.76 -5.16 7.64
N GLY A 261 -9.77 -4.29 6.63
CA GLY A 261 -9.28 -4.61 5.28
C GLY A 261 -7.77 -4.77 5.15
N SER A 262 -6.97 -4.02 5.93
CA SER A 262 -5.51 -3.98 5.82
C SER A 262 -4.81 -4.95 6.77
N VAL A 263 -5.44 -5.29 7.90
CA VAL A 263 -4.85 -6.12 8.96
C VAL A 263 -5.62 -7.42 9.15
N GLU A 264 -6.93 -7.38 9.43
CA GLU A 264 -7.67 -8.57 9.86
C GLU A 264 -8.02 -9.53 8.70
N PHE A 265 -8.66 -9.01 7.66
CA PHE A 265 -9.15 -9.83 6.53
C PHE A 265 -8.04 -10.54 5.78
N PRO A 266 -6.86 -9.93 5.51
CA PRO A 266 -5.76 -10.66 4.87
C PRO A 266 -5.25 -11.83 5.72
N GLN A 267 -5.28 -11.73 7.05
CA GLN A 267 -4.85 -12.83 7.93
C GLN A 267 -5.88 -13.95 8.00
N LYS A 268 -7.18 -13.62 8.03
CA LYS A 268 -8.28 -14.61 8.10
C LYS A 268 -8.58 -15.26 6.76
N TYR A 269 -8.69 -14.46 5.70
CA TYR A 269 -9.22 -14.88 4.40
C TYR A 269 -8.17 -14.88 3.29
N GLY A 270 -6.98 -14.29 3.50
CA GLY A 270 -5.90 -14.28 2.50
C GLY A 270 -5.09 -15.57 2.42
N LYS A 271 -5.51 -16.62 3.14
CA LYS A 271 -4.86 -17.94 3.16
C LYS A 271 -5.32 -18.80 1.96
N PRO A 272 -4.54 -19.80 1.54
CA PRO A 272 -4.97 -20.75 0.53
C PRO A 272 -6.25 -21.48 0.91
N ILE A 273 -7.02 -21.91 -0.09
CA ILE A 273 -8.18 -22.77 0.10
C ILE A 273 -8.29 -23.76 -1.06
N THR A 274 -8.72 -24.97 -0.74
CA THR A 274 -8.98 -26.02 -1.71
C THR A 274 -10.47 -26.32 -1.71
N TYR A 275 -11.11 -26.22 -2.86
CA TYR A 275 -12.51 -26.58 -3.05
C TYR A 275 -12.63 -27.93 -3.74
N THR A 276 -13.66 -28.72 -3.42
CA THR A 276 -14.11 -29.76 -4.37
C THR A 276 -14.71 -29.09 -5.61
N HIS A 277 -14.77 -29.82 -6.72
CA HIS A 277 -15.31 -29.26 -7.95
C HIS A 277 -16.78 -28.84 -7.78
N GLU A 278 -17.57 -29.64 -7.08
CA GLU A 278 -18.99 -29.37 -6.81
C GLU A 278 -19.17 -28.08 -6.02
N GLU A 279 -18.37 -27.90 -4.96
CA GLU A 279 -18.46 -26.73 -4.08
C GLU A 279 -17.98 -25.46 -4.78
N PHE A 280 -16.90 -25.54 -5.57
CA PHE A 280 -16.46 -24.43 -6.40
C PHE A 280 -17.55 -23.99 -7.38
N MET A 281 -18.22 -24.95 -8.02
CA MET A 281 -19.31 -24.68 -8.95
C MET A 281 -20.55 -24.13 -8.24
N ALA A 282 -20.84 -24.56 -7.01
CA ALA A 282 -21.94 -24.02 -6.22
C ALA A 282 -21.71 -22.54 -5.83
N LEU A 283 -20.48 -22.19 -5.46
CA LEU A 283 -20.14 -20.83 -5.02
C LEU A 283 -19.97 -19.84 -6.18
N TYR A 284 -19.21 -20.23 -7.21
CA TYR A 284 -18.77 -19.30 -8.25
C TYR A 284 -19.37 -19.60 -9.62
N GLY A 285 -19.85 -20.82 -9.84
CA GLY A 285 -20.44 -21.24 -11.11
C GLY A 285 -19.54 -21.02 -12.33
N LYS A 286 -20.18 -20.81 -13.49
CA LYS A 286 -19.48 -20.62 -14.77
C LYS A 286 -18.61 -19.36 -14.79
N GLU A 287 -19.04 -18.30 -14.09
CA GLU A 287 -18.26 -17.06 -13.97
C GLU A 287 -16.97 -17.28 -13.19
N GLY A 288 -17.03 -18.11 -12.14
CA GLY A 288 -15.87 -18.57 -11.39
C GLY A 288 -14.87 -19.34 -12.23
N VAL A 289 -15.35 -20.29 -13.02
CA VAL A 289 -14.52 -21.06 -13.96
C VAL A 289 -13.80 -20.15 -14.92
N LYS A 290 -14.49 -19.15 -15.49
CA LYS A 290 -13.89 -18.16 -16.38
C LYS A 290 -12.79 -17.37 -15.66
N LEU A 291 -13.07 -16.84 -14.46
CA LEU A 291 -12.10 -16.07 -13.68
C LEU A 291 -10.87 -16.91 -13.31
N TYR A 292 -11.08 -18.14 -12.86
CA TYR A 292 -10.01 -19.06 -12.54
C TYR A 292 -9.14 -19.32 -13.77
N THR A 293 -9.78 -19.54 -14.92
CA THR A 293 -9.08 -19.83 -16.17
C THR A 293 -8.21 -18.65 -16.62
N GLU A 294 -8.73 -17.43 -16.52
CA GLU A 294 -7.99 -16.18 -16.79
C GLU A 294 -6.75 -16.00 -15.90
N LYS A 295 -6.83 -16.44 -14.64
CA LYS A 295 -5.76 -16.24 -13.65
C LYS A 295 -4.73 -17.36 -13.58
N PHE A 296 -5.18 -18.60 -13.69
CA PHE A 296 -4.40 -19.78 -13.33
C PHE A 296 -4.29 -20.79 -14.48
N GLY A 297 -4.90 -20.53 -15.64
CA GLY A 297 -4.81 -21.39 -16.82
C GLY A 297 -5.96 -22.38 -16.90
N VAL A 298 -5.70 -23.68 -16.97
CA VAL A 298 -6.77 -24.67 -17.16
C VAL A 298 -7.41 -25.06 -15.82
N MET A 299 -8.74 -25.22 -15.81
CA MET A 299 -9.43 -25.77 -14.63
C MET A 299 -8.90 -27.18 -14.30
N PRO A 300 -8.56 -27.45 -13.03
CA PRO A 300 -8.18 -28.79 -12.62
C PRO A 300 -9.36 -29.76 -12.71
N THR A 301 -9.07 -31.03 -12.99
CA THR A 301 -10.06 -32.12 -13.02
C THR A 301 -10.44 -32.62 -11.62
N GLY A 302 -9.60 -32.36 -10.62
CA GLY A 302 -9.85 -32.68 -9.22
C GLY A 302 -10.24 -31.44 -8.42
N ASN A 303 -9.73 -31.35 -7.18
CA ASN A 303 -9.95 -30.20 -6.33
C ASN A 303 -9.36 -28.92 -6.96
N VAL A 304 -10.04 -27.80 -6.70
CA VAL A 304 -9.68 -26.47 -7.19
C VAL A 304 -8.93 -25.72 -6.08
N GLU A 305 -7.63 -25.51 -6.26
CA GLU A 305 -6.81 -24.77 -5.30
C GLU A 305 -6.78 -23.28 -5.66
N ILE A 306 -7.09 -22.43 -4.66
CA ILE A 306 -6.98 -20.98 -4.78
C ILE A 306 -5.90 -20.52 -3.81
N PRO A 307 -4.73 -20.03 -4.30
CA PRO A 307 -3.61 -19.63 -3.44
C PRO A 307 -3.95 -18.50 -2.45
N ASN A 308 -4.89 -17.63 -2.80
CA ASN A 308 -5.35 -16.55 -1.93
C ASN A 308 -6.85 -16.35 -2.12
N ARG A 309 -7.65 -16.90 -1.19
CA ARG A 309 -9.12 -16.83 -1.25
C ARG A 309 -9.62 -15.39 -1.31
N LEU A 310 -9.18 -14.52 -0.39
CA LEU A 310 -9.63 -13.13 -0.32
C LEU A 310 -9.43 -12.39 -1.65
N SER A 311 -8.26 -12.53 -2.27
CA SER A 311 -7.97 -11.88 -3.56
C SER A 311 -8.84 -12.42 -4.70
N PHE A 312 -9.19 -13.71 -4.66
CA PHE A 312 -10.09 -14.30 -5.64
C PHE A 312 -11.52 -13.81 -5.44
N ASP A 313 -12.02 -13.87 -4.20
CA ASP A 313 -13.36 -13.43 -3.80
C ASP A 313 -13.60 -11.96 -4.18
N VAL A 314 -12.67 -11.07 -3.81
CA VAL A 314 -12.78 -9.64 -4.12
C VAL A 314 -12.88 -9.41 -5.62
N GLU A 315 -12.09 -10.10 -6.43
CA GLU A 315 -12.15 -9.92 -7.88
C GLU A 315 -13.42 -10.51 -8.49
N PHE A 316 -13.84 -11.68 -8.02
CA PHE A 316 -15.08 -12.32 -8.46
C PHE A 316 -16.29 -11.44 -8.19
N TYR A 317 -16.47 -11.02 -6.94
CA TYR A 317 -17.61 -10.18 -6.56
C TYR A 317 -17.54 -8.78 -7.16
N ALA A 318 -16.34 -8.22 -7.38
CA ALA A 318 -16.20 -6.95 -8.10
C ALA A 318 -16.63 -7.09 -9.56
N LYS A 319 -16.20 -8.14 -10.28
CA LYS A 319 -16.62 -8.40 -11.67
C LYS A 319 -18.13 -8.65 -11.76
N LYS A 320 -18.70 -9.39 -10.80
CA LYS A 320 -20.14 -9.64 -10.72
C LYS A 320 -20.93 -8.34 -10.48
N LEU A 321 -20.50 -7.52 -9.51
CA LEU A 321 -21.12 -6.23 -9.23
C LEU A 321 -21.05 -5.30 -10.44
N LEU A 322 -19.91 -5.24 -11.14
CA LEU A 322 -19.76 -4.48 -12.37
C LEU A 322 -20.73 -4.96 -13.46
N ALA A 323 -20.86 -6.28 -13.67
CA ALA A 323 -21.79 -6.84 -14.64
C ALA A 323 -23.25 -6.54 -14.29
N THR A 324 -23.64 -6.66 -13.01
CA THR A 324 -25.00 -6.30 -12.55
C THR A 324 -25.27 -4.81 -12.71
N THR A 325 -24.32 -3.96 -12.33
CA THR A 325 -24.42 -2.50 -12.49
C THR A 325 -24.57 -2.13 -13.96
N GLU A 326 -23.78 -2.74 -14.84
CA GLU A 326 -23.88 -2.54 -16.28
C GLU A 326 -25.24 -2.97 -16.83
N ALA A 327 -25.80 -4.09 -16.38
CA ALA A 327 -27.13 -4.52 -16.81
C ALA A 327 -28.24 -3.55 -16.35
N GLU A 328 -28.10 -2.98 -15.16
CA GLU A 328 -29.08 -2.04 -14.59
C GLU A 328 -29.00 -0.66 -15.23
N VAL A 329 -27.81 -0.07 -15.31
CA VAL A 329 -27.63 1.35 -15.70
C VAL A 329 -26.81 1.55 -16.98
N GLY A 330 -26.30 0.50 -17.61
CA GLY A 330 -25.45 0.60 -18.81
C GLY A 330 -26.16 1.25 -20.00
N HIS A 331 -27.50 1.12 -20.09
CA HIS A 331 -28.32 1.78 -21.10
C HIS A 331 -28.28 3.32 -21.01
N LEU A 332 -27.92 3.89 -19.85
CA LEU A 332 -27.71 5.33 -19.68
C LEU A 332 -26.38 5.81 -20.29
N TYR A 333 -25.51 4.86 -20.64
CA TYR A 333 -24.16 5.09 -21.15
C TYR A 333 -23.97 4.38 -22.51
N PRO A 334 -24.76 4.74 -23.54
CA PRO A 334 -24.77 4.01 -24.80
C PRO A 334 -23.40 4.01 -25.46
N ALA A 335 -23.04 2.84 -26.00
CA ALA A 335 -21.83 2.69 -26.80
C ALA A 335 -21.91 3.55 -28.07
N ASP A 336 -20.75 3.91 -28.62
CA ASP A 336 -20.67 4.54 -29.94
C ASP A 336 -21.01 3.56 -31.07
N GLU A 337 -21.03 4.04 -32.32
CA GLU A 337 -21.32 3.24 -33.52
C GLU A 337 -20.36 2.04 -33.70
N LYS A 338 -19.19 2.07 -33.05
CA LYS A 338 -18.17 1.02 -33.08
C LYS A 338 -18.27 0.08 -31.87
N GLY A 339 -19.25 0.27 -30.99
CA GLY A 339 -19.44 -0.52 -29.78
C GLY A 339 -18.56 -0.10 -28.60
N ASN A 340 -17.83 1.02 -28.68
CA ASN A 340 -16.99 1.48 -27.56
C ASN A 340 -17.84 2.20 -26.52
N LYS A 341 -17.63 1.87 -25.24
CA LYS A 341 -18.37 2.48 -24.13
C LYS A 341 -17.77 3.81 -23.70
N PRO A 342 -18.60 4.79 -23.32
CA PRO A 342 -18.12 6.06 -22.78
C PRO A 342 -17.53 5.84 -21.38
N VAL A 343 -16.32 6.34 -21.17
CA VAL A 343 -15.64 6.34 -19.85
C VAL A 343 -15.70 7.71 -19.18
N ALA A 344 -15.95 8.78 -19.94
CA ALA A 344 -16.15 10.11 -19.40
C ALA A 344 -16.91 11.01 -20.38
N TYR A 345 -17.72 11.91 -19.82
CA TYR A 345 -18.33 13.02 -20.54
C TYR A 345 -17.68 14.32 -20.07
N TYR A 346 -17.10 15.07 -20.99
CA TYR A 346 -16.40 16.31 -20.68
C TYR A 346 -17.35 17.50 -20.87
N TRP A 347 -17.89 17.99 -19.75
CA TRP A 347 -18.80 19.12 -19.70
C TRP A 347 -18.08 20.40 -19.28
N ALA A 348 -18.53 21.53 -19.81
CA ALA A 348 -18.15 22.84 -19.32
C ALA A 348 -19.38 23.67 -18.94
N ARG A 349 -19.25 24.45 -17.87
CA ARG A 349 -20.19 25.55 -17.60
C ARG A 349 -19.94 26.66 -18.61
N THR A 350 -21.01 27.28 -19.10
CA THR A 350 -20.93 28.44 -20.00
C THR A 350 -21.31 29.71 -19.26
N ALA A 351 -20.73 30.83 -19.68
CA ALA A 351 -21.11 32.16 -19.21
C ALA A 351 -21.29 33.11 -20.39
N THR A 352 -22.16 34.09 -20.22
CA THR A 352 -22.43 35.11 -21.23
C THR A 352 -21.39 36.22 -21.14
N CYS A 353 -20.81 36.61 -22.27
CA CYS A 353 -19.92 37.76 -22.34
C CYS A 353 -20.63 39.04 -21.82
N SER A 354 -19.95 39.82 -20.98
CA SER A 354 -20.45 41.09 -20.44
C SER A 354 -20.61 42.19 -21.50
N ASN A 355 -19.90 42.10 -22.62
CA ASN A 355 -20.02 43.06 -23.72
C ASN A 355 -21.44 43.00 -24.32
N PRO A 356 -22.23 44.09 -24.22
CA PRO A 356 -23.62 44.12 -24.68
C PRO A 356 -23.80 43.84 -26.17
N SER A 357 -22.80 44.16 -27.00
CA SER A 357 -22.85 43.91 -28.45
C SER A 357 -22.44 42.49 -28.82
N CYS A 358 -21.73 41.77 -27.95
CA CYS A 358 -21.27 40.42 -28.23
C CYS A 358 -22.20 39.36 -27.63
N ARG A 359 -22.37 39.38 -26.29
CA ARG A 359 -23.24 38.43 -25.57
C ARG A 359 -23.00 36.94 -25.90
N ALA A 360 -21.84 36.58 -26.45
CA ALA A 360 -21.52 35.19 -26.77
C ALA A 360 -21.59 34.31 -25.53
N GLU A 361 -22.08 33.09 -25.70
CA GLU A 361 -22.11 32.07 -24.65
C GLU A 361 -20.79 31.29 -24.69
N VAL A 362 -19.89 31.58 -23.75
CA VAL A 362 -18.52 31.07 -23.76
C VAL A 362 -18.34 29.94 -22.74
N PRO A 363 -17.91 28.74 -23.16
CA PRO A 363 -17.47 27.67 -22.26
C PRO A 363 -16.29 28.11 -21.38
N LEU A 364 -16.39 27.90 -20.07
CA LEU A 364 -15.40 28.33 -19.09
C LEU A 364 -14.19 27.40 -18.99
N LEU A 365 -13.43 27.30 -20.07
CA LEU A 365 -12.27 26.42 -20.18
C LEU A 365 -10.97 27.10 -19.75
N LYS A 366 -10.22 26.47 -18.83
CA LYS A 366 -8.86 26.91 -18.45
C LYS A 366 -7.80 26.45 -19.46
N GLN A 367 -8.06 25.35 -20.17
CA GLN A 367 -7.20 24.78 -21.20
C GLN A 367 -8.06 23.96 -22.16
N PHE A 368 -7.49 23.58 -23.30
CA PHE A 368 -8.19 22.80 -24.32
C PHE A 368 -7.75 21.33 -24.42
N TYR A 369 -6.72 20.90 -23.69
CA TYR A 369 -6.29 19.50 -23.70
C TYR A 369 -7.34 18.59 -23.04
N LEU A 370 -7.79 17.58 -23.78
CA LEU A 370 -8.53 16.42 -23.26
C LEU A 370 -7.56 15.36 -22.74
N ALA A 371 -6.39 15.23 -23.37
CA ALA A 371 -5.27 14.42 -22.90
C ALA A 371 -3.94 15.14 -23.16
N ASN A 372 -3.06 15.16 -22.16
CA ASN A 372 -1.72 15.75 -22.27
C ASN A 372 -0.68 14.89 -21.53
N THR A 373 -0.50 13.66 -21.99
CA THR A 373 0.53 12.75 -21.47
C THR A 373 1.72 12.69 -22.42
N LYS A 374 2.79 11.98 -22.03
CA LYS A 374 3.94 11.73 -22.90
C LYS A 374 3.56 10.92 -24.15
N SER A 375 2.64 9.97 -24.01
CA SER A 375 2.23 9.03 -25.06
C SER A 375 1.01 9.50 -25.87
N LYS A 376 0.19 10.40 -25.33
CA LYS A 376 -1.05 10.82 -25.99
C LYS A 376 -1.35 12.29 -25.76
N LYS A 377 -1.61 13.01 -26.84
CA LYS A 377 -1.99 14.42 -26.82
C LYS A 377 -3.18 14.66 -27.73
N VAL A 378 -4.28 15.13 -27.15
CA VAL A 378 -5.56 15.38 -27.81
C VAL A 378 -6.18 16.64 -27.20
N TYR A 379 -6.69 17.54 -28.02
CA TYR A 379 -7.27 18.80 -27.57
C TYR A 379 -8.51 19.21 -28.37
N LEU A 380 -9.35 20.02 -27.75
CA LEU A 380 -10.47 20.71 -28.37
C LEU A 380 -9.96 21.95 -29.11
N ASN A 381 -9.90 21.93 -30.43
CA ASN A 381 -9.59 23.10 -31.21
C ASN A 381 -10.88 23.92 -31.43
N PRO A 382 -10.97 25.17 -30.94
CA PRO A 382 -12.17 25.97 -31.14
C PRO A 382 -12.28 26.49 -32.59
N ILE A 383 -13.50 26.50 -33.10
CA ILE A 383 -13.91 27.07 -34.38
C ILE A 383 -14.89 28.19 -34.05
N ILE A 384 -14.53 29.45 -34.36
CA ILE A 384 -15.29 30.62 -33.93
C ILE A 384 -15.82 31.35 -35.15
N ASN A 385 -17.15 31.43 -35.27
CA ASN A 385 -17.85 32.13 -36.33
C ASN A 385 -18.78 33.18 -35.70
N GLY A 386 -18.28 34.41 -35.57
CA GLY A 386 -18.99 35.47 -34.84
C GLY A 386 -19.13 35.11 -33.37
N THR A 387 -20.37 34.97 -32.88
CA THR A 387 -20.67 34.54 -31.51
C THR A 387 -20.87 33.03 -31.37
N ASP A 388 -20.89 32.29 -32.48
CA ASP A 388 -20.97 30.84 -32.47
C ASP A 388 -19.59 30.24 -32.21
N ILE A 389 -19.51 29.43 -31.15
CA ILE A 389 -18.28 28.76 -30.72
C ILE A 389 -18.52 27.27 -30.89
N GLN A 390 -17.83 26.65 -31.82
CA GLN A 390 -17.80 25.20 -32.01
C GLN A 390 -16.42 24.65 -31.68
N PHE A 391 -16.31 23.33 -31.61
CA PHE A 391 -15.03 22.65 -31.40
C PHE A 391 -14.85 21.57 -32.43
N GLU A 392 -13.60 21.28 -32.76
CA GLU A 392 -13.17 20.04 -33.40
C GLU A 392 -12.11 19.37 -32.54
N ILE A 393 -11.95 18.06 -32.67
CA ILE A 393 -10.93 17.31 -31.93
C ILE A 393 -9.68 17.20 -32.79
N LYS A 394 -8.54 17.64 -32.25
CA LYS A 394 -7.24 17.51 -32.90
C LYS A 394 -6.26 16.68 -32.07
N HIS A 395 -5.44 15.91 -32.78
CA HIS A 395 -4.34 15.14 -32.22
C HIS A 395 -3.03 15.94 -32.28
N GLY A 396 -2.19 15.76 -31.26
CA GLY A 396 -0.92 16.46 -31.15
C GLY A 396 -0.94 17.58 -30.11
N LYS A 397 0.00 18.51 -30.25
CA LYS A 397 0.15 19.66 -29.36
C LYS A 397 -0.51 20.89 -29.98
N TYR A 398 -1.03 21.77 -29.14
CA TYR A 398 -1.30 23.16 -29.50
C TYR A 398 -0.39 24.08 -28.67
N ASP A 399 -0.18 25.30 -29.16
CA ASP A 399 0.54 26.33 -28.43
C ASP A 399 -0.40 27.07 -27.48
N GLU A 400 -0.24 26.83 -26.18
CA GLU A 400 -1.03 27.45 -25.11
C GLU A 400 -0.87 28.98 -25.05
N LYS A 401 0.21 29.54 -25.62
CA LYS A 401 0.37 30.99 -25.73
C LYS A 401 -0.53 31.58 -26.81
N ASN A 402 -0.66 30.88 -27.94
CA ASN A 402 -1.48 31.33 -29.06
C ASN A 402 -2.96 31.00 -28.87
N LEU A 403 -3.25 29.95 -28.10
CA LEU A 403 -4.61 29.57 -27.72
C LEU A 403 -4.73 29.43 -26.19
N PRO A 404 -4.74 30.56 -25.45
CA PRO A 404 -4.91 30.52 -24.01
C PRO A 404 -6.34 30.12 -23.65
N GLY A 405 -6.51 29.45 -22.52
CA GLY A 405 -7.84 29.18 -21.97
C GLY A 405 -8.63 30.46 -21.75
N TRP A 406 -9.92 30.41 -22.02
CA TRP A 406 -10.82 31.56 -21.91
C TRP A 406 -11.17 31.92 -20.47
N ASN A 407 -10.98 30.99 -19.52
CA ASN A 407 -11.20 31.22 -18.10
C ASN A 407 -9.89 31.11 -17.30
N ASN A 408 -9.50 32.20 -16.65
CA ASN A 408 -8.39 32.22 -15.72
C ASN A 408 -8.84 32.76 -14.36
N ARG A 409 -8.93 31.89 -13.35
CA ARG A 409 -9.35 32.25 -11.98
C ARG A 409 -10.67 33.05 -11.93
N CYS A 410 -11.68 32.60 -12.67
CA CYS A 410 -12.98 33.27 -12.78
C CYS A 410 -12.90 34.66 -13.45
N VAL A 411 -11.95 34.86 -14.35
CA VAL A 411 -11.95 35.97 -15.29
C VAL A 411 -12.11 35.37 -16.68
N LEU A 412 -13.17 35.77 -17.39
CA LEU A 412 -13.49 35.24 -18.71
C LEU A 412 -13.03 36.24 -19.77
N THR A 413 -12.09 35.83 -20.62
CA THR A 413 -11.75 36.55 -21.85
C THR A 413 -12.56 35.96 -23.00
N CYS A 414 -13.46 36.75 -23.57
CA CYS A 414 -14.33 36.28 -24.65
C CYS A 414 -13.51 36.07 -25.93
N PRO A 415 -13.54 34.87 -26.54
CA PRO A 415 -12.75 34.61 -27.74
C PRO A 415 -13.39 35.21 -29.00
N CYS A 416 -14.65 35.64 -28.93
CA CYS A 416 -15.37 36.27 -30.04
C CYS A 416 -15.07 37.77 -30.19
N CYS A 417 -14.87 38.49 -29.07
CA CYS A 417 -14.72 39.95 -29.08
C CYS A 417 -13.55 40.48 -28.23
N GLY A 418 -12.79 39.60 -27.58
CA GLY A 418 -11.67 39.97 -26.69
C GLY A 418 -12.08 40.61 -25.36
N SER A 419 -13.37 40.89 -25.14
CA SER A 419 -13.84 41.57 -23.93
C SER A 419 -13.68 40.70 -22.68
N VAL A 420 -13.32 41.33 -21.58
CA VAL A 420 -13.15 40.67 -20.28
C VAL A 420 -14.45 40.76 -19.47
N THR A 421 -14.99 39.62 -19.08
CA THR A 421 -16.03 39.52 -18.05
C THR A 421 -15.36 39.27 -16.71
N THR A 422 -15.54 40.22 -15.79
CA THR A 422 -14.89 40.24 -14.48
C THR A 422 -15.42 39.13 -13.57
N THR A 423 -14.70 38.85 -12.49
CA THR A 423 -15.07 37.84 -11.50
C THR A 423 -16.40 38.16 -10.82
N GLU A 424 -16.66 39.44 -10.53
CA GLU A 424 -17.92 39.92 -9.93
C GLU A 424 -19.09 39.62 -10.86
N GLN A 425 -18.98 40.01 -12.14
CA GLN A 425 -20.00 39.79 -13.16
C GLN A 425 -20.27 38.30 -13.41
N LEU A 426 -19.22 37.47 -13.46
CA LEU A 426 -19.35 36.02 -13.56
C LEU A 426 -20.08 35.43 -12.35
N LYS A 427 -19.69 35.81 -11.13
CA LYS A 427 -20.35 35.34 -9.89
C LYS A 427 -21.83 35.72 -9.88
N GLU A 428 -22.19 36.91 -10.35
CA GLU A 428 -23.59 37.32 -10.48
C GLU A 428 -24.36 36.44 -11.46
N GLN A 429 -23.78 36.07 -12.61
CA GLN A 429 -24.42 35.15 -13.55
C GLN A 429 -24.69 33.77 -12.92
N PHE A 430 -23.75 33.24 -12.14
CA PHE A 430 -23.94 31.98 -11.41
C PHE A 430 -25.01 32.11 -10.31
N LYS A 431 -24.97 33.17 -9.50
CA LYS A 431 -26.00 33.44 -8.47
C LYS A 431 -27.40 33.58 -9.07
N ALA A 432 -27.49 34.24 -10.22
CA ALA A 432 -28.73 34.42 -10.96
C ALA A 432 -29.15 33.20 -11.78
N LYS A 433 -28.40 32.08 -11.71
CA LYS A 433 -28.65 30.83 -12.47
C LYS A 433 -28.77 31.05 -13.99
N LYS A 434 -28.01 32.00 -14.54
CA LYS A 434 -28.01 32.34 -15.98
C LYS A 434 -27.01 31.50 -16.80
N THR A 435 -26.12 30.76 -16.14
CA THR A 435 -25.12 29.89 -16.77
C THR A 435 -25.72 28.56 -17.20
N ARG A 436 -25.23 27.98 -18.31
CA ARG A 436 -25.67 26.65 -18.80
C ARG A 436 -24.55 25.63 -18.69
N GLU A 437 -24.87 24.39 -19.02
CA GLU A 437 -23.90 23.30 -19.17
C GLU A 437 -23.87 22.91 -20.64
N ARG A 438 -22.67 22.69 -21.17
CA ARG A 438 -22.44 22.26 -22.54
C ARG A 438 -21.54 21.03 -22.54
N LEU A 439 -22.00 19.96 -23.19
CA LEU A 439 -21.16 18.80 -23.49
C LEU A 439 -20.18 19.20 -24.59
N LEU A 440 -18.90 18.96 -24.35
CA LEU A 440 -17.83 19.33 -25.28
C LEU A 440 -17.15 18.12 -25.92
N ALA A 441 -17.08 17.00 -25.19
CA ALA A 441 -16.56 15.76 -25.73
C ALA A 441 -17.08 14.56 -24.94
N VAL A 442 -17.20 13.43 -25.63
CA VAL A 442 -17.36 12.09 -25.07
C VAL A 442 -16.06 11.34 -25.27
N ILE A 443 -15.54 10.74 -24.20
CA ILE A 443 -14.33 9.94 -24.20
C ILE A 443 -14.76 8.48 -24.10
N THR A 444 -14.40 7.66 -25.08
CA THR A 444 -14.71 6.23 -25.12
C THR A 444 -13.46 5.39 -24.90
N GLU A 445 -13.62 4.16 -24.45
CA GLU A 445 -12.53 3.20 -24.33
C GLU A 445 -12.61 2.15 -25.45
N SER A 446 -11.52 2.03 -26.22
CA SER A 446 -11.35 1.04 -27.28
C SER A 446 -10.14 0.13 -26.97
N PRO A 447 -10.01 -1.02 -27.65
CA PRO A 447 -8.90 -1.96 -27.40
C PRO A 447 -7.49 -1.36 -27.58
N ILE A 448 -7.37 -0.27 -28.35
CA ILE A 448 -6.12 0.44 -28.62
C ILE A 448 -5.93 1.71 -27.76
N GLY A 449 -6.87 1.98 -26.84
CA GLY A 449 -6.82 3.08 -25.88
C GLY A 449 -8.08 3.96 -25.91
N LYS A 450 -7.98 5.18 -25.37
CA LYS A 450 -9.14 6.09 -25.28
C LYS A 450 -9.38 6.83 -26.59
N ASP A 451 -10.60 6.85 -27.11
CA ASP A 451 -11.00 7.68 -28.25
C ASP A 451 -11.83 8.88 -27.80
N TYR A 452 -11.95 9.89 -28.66
CA TYR A 452 -12.54 11.18 -28.34
C TYR A 452 -13.45 11.61 -29.47
N ARG A 453 -14.69 11.96 -29.14
CA ARG A 453 -15.68 12.51 -30.08
C ARG A 453 -16.41 13.69 -29.43
N LEU A 454 -17.08 14.50 -30.24
CA LEU A 454 -17.91 15.61 -29.75
C LEU A 454 -19.24 15.12 -29.19
#